data_AF-A0A2N6N9B1-F1
#
_entry.id   AF-A0A2N6N9B1-F1
#
_cell.length_a   1.000
_cell.length_b   1.000
_cell.length_c   1.000
_cell.angle_alpha   90.00
_cell.angle_beta   90.00
_cell.angle_gamma   90.00
#
_symmetry.space_group_name_H-M   'P 1'
#
loop_
_entity.id
_entity.type
_entity.pdbx_description
1 polymer ?
#
loop_
_entity_poly.entity_id
_entity_poly.type
_entity_poly.pdbx_seq_one_letter_code
_entity_poly.pdbx_strand_id
1 'polypeptide(L)'
;MAIRRQFPDVHWVWEGGISFVYEVHPHIVVKVPKSGDYEREQFRKELKIYDIFSQNPPCPSIVQCFFYADNGIFLECDPVFQNTK
;
A
#
# COMPACT_ATOMS: atom_id res chain seq x y z
N MET A 1 -3.75 -16.16 8.93
CA MET A 1 -2.78 -17.07 9.62
C MET A 1 -1.68 -17.60 8.69
N ALA A 2 -1.93 -17.83 7.39
CA ALA A 2 -0.90 -18.35 6.46
C ALA A 2 0.22 -17.33 6.12
N ILE A 3 -0.12 -16.05 5.93
CA ILE A 3 0.85 -15.01 5.54
C ILE A 3 2.00 -14.85 6.57
N ARG A 4 1.71 -14.79 7.88
CA ARG A 4 2.76 -14.68 8.92
C ARG A 4 3.72 -15.87 8.96
N ARG A 5 3.31 -17.05 8.49
CA ARG A 5 4.21 -18.22 8.42
C ARG A 5 5.16 -18.15 7.23
N GLN A 6 4.72 -17.54 6.13
CA GLN A 6 5.53 -17.38 4.93
C GLN A 6 6.38 -16.10 4.97
N PHE A 7 5.89 -15.06 5.64
CA PHE A 7 6.52 -13.75 5.79
C PHE A 7 6.41 -13.31 7.26
N PRO A 8 7.36 -13.71 8.12
CA PRO A 8 7.29 -13.45 9.57
C PRO A 8 7.36 -11.96 9.90
N ASP A 9 8.09 -11.19 9.09
CA ASP A 9 8.31 -9.75 9.26
C ASP A 9 7.21 -8.89 8.63
N VAL A 10 6.16 -9.51 8.08
CA VAL A 10 5.02 -8.81 7.50
C VAL A 10 3.89 -8.76 8.49
N HIS A 11 3.44 -7.54 8.78
CA HIS A 11 2.42 -7.27 9.79
C HIS A 11 1.22 -6.61 9.14
N TRP A 12 0.03 -7.16 9.38
CA TRP A 12 -1.20 -6.48 8.94
C TRP A 12 -1.39 -5.21 9.78
N VAL A 13 -1.60 -4.09 9.09
CA VAL A 13 -1.70 -2.75 9.68
C VAL A 13 -3.14 -2.30 9.72
N TRP A 14 -3.85 -2.48 8.61
CA TRP A 14 -5.17 -1.89 8.42
C TRP A 14 -5.97 -2.58 7.31
N GLU A 15 -7.28 -2.50 7.39
CA GLU A 15 -8.20 -2.85 6.33
C GLU A 15 -8.95 -1.60 5.85
N GLY A 16 -8.68 -1.20 4.61
CA GLY A 16 -9.43 -0.14 3.93
C GLY A 16 -10.69 -0.69 3.25
N GLY A 17 -11.40 0.19 2.54
CA GLY A 17 -12.59 -0.19 1.76
C GLY A 17 -12.28 -1.24 0.69
N ILE A 18 -11.19 -1.03 -0.07
CA ILE A 18 -10.83 -1.86 -1.25
C ILE A 18 -9.52 -2.64 -1.12
N SER A 19 -8.74 -2.40 -0.05
CA SER A 19 -7.40 -2.98 0.09
C SER A 19 -7.06 -3.28 1.55
N PHE A 20 -6.12 -4.21 1.73
CA PHE A 20 -5.42 -4.44 2.98
C PHE A 20 -4.09 -3.71 2.96
N VAL A 21 -3.66 -3.22 4.11
CA VAL A 21 -2.35 -2.58 4.30
C VAL A 21 -1.51 -3.47 5.20
N TYR A 22 -0.29 -3.77 4.75
CA TYR A 22 0.70 -4.50 5.52
C TYR A 22 1.95 -3.66 5.68
N GLU A 23 2.52 -3.67 6.87
CA GLU A 23 3.85 -3.15 7.14
C GLU A 23 4.84 -4.25 6.79
N VAL A 24 5.80 -3.91 5.94
CA VAL A 24 6.85 -4.83 5.45
C VAL A 24 8.25 -4.35 5.84
N HIS A 25 8.35 -3.11 6.31
CA HIS A 25 9.54 -2.45 6.83
C HIS A 25 9.08 -1.28 7.73
N PRO A 26 9.87 -0.84 8.73
CA PRO A 26 9.49 0.27 9.62
C PRO A 26 9.03 1.57 8.95
N HIS A 27 9.43 1.80 7.69
CA HIS A 27 9.09 2.99 6.90
C HIS A 27 8.32 2.65 5.62
N ILE A 28 7.93 1.39 5.38
CA ILE A 28 7.30 0.97 4.13
C ILE A 28 6.10 0.10 4.42
N VAL A 29 4.96 0.49 3.86
CA VAL A 29 3.76 -0.34 3.80
C VAL A 29 3.47 -0.80 2.39
N VAL A 30 2.89 -1.98 2.26
CA VAL A 30 2.31 -2.46 1.00
C VAL A 30 0.79 -2.48 1.11
N LYS A 31 0.12 -1.83 0.16
CA LYS A 31 -1.32 -1.96 -0.05
C LYS A 31 -1.57 -3.07 -1.06
N VAL A 32 -2.48 -4.00 -0.73
CA VAL A 32 -2.85 -5.14 -1.58
C VAL A 32 -4.37 -5.12 -1.78
N PRO A 33 -4.89 -5.24 -3.01
CA PRO A 33 -6.34 -5.21 -3.23
C PRO A 33 -7.02 -6.40 -2.57
N LYS A 34 -8.28 -6.21 -2.16
CA LYS A 34 -9.16 -7.33 -1.81
C LYS A 34 -9.42 -8.17 -3.07
N SER A 35 -9.84 -9.42 -2.88
CA SER A 35 -9.95 -10.40 -3.97
C SER A 35 -11.13 -10.17 -4.93
N GLY A 36 -12.07 -9.29 -4.61
CA GLY A 36 -13.23 -9.00 -5.43
C GLY A 36 -12.90 -8.17 -6.67
N ASP A 37 -13.68 -8.37 -7.74
CA ASP A 37 -13.43 -7.72 -9.03
C ASP A 37 -13.61 -6.20 -8.96
N TYR A 38 -14.60 -5.74 -8.19
CA TYR A 38 -14.83 -4.32 -7.93
C TYR A 38 -13.63 -3.68 -7.25
N GLU A 39 -13.14 -4.29 -6.16
CA GLU A 39 -12.00 -3.78 -5.39
C GLU A 39 -10.72 -3.76 -6.23
N ARG A 40 -10.50 -4.80 -7.05
CA ARG A 40 -9.38 -4.84 -8.00
C ARG A 40 -9.47 -3.75 -9.06
N GLU A 41 -10.66 -3.49 -9.59
CA GLU A 41 -10.85 -2.42 -10.57
C GLU A 41 -10.59 -1.04 -9.94
N GLN A 42 -11.09 -0.78 -8.73
CA GLN A 42 -10.80 0.46 -8.03
C GLN A 42 -9.31 0.60 -7.70
N PHE A 43 -8.66 -0.50 -7.30
CA PHE A 43 -7.22 -0.50 -7.02
C PHE A 43 -6.39 -0.20 -8.27
N ARG A 44 -6.81 -0.67 -9.46
CA ARG A 44 -6.16 -0.29 -10.73
C ARG A 44 -6.33 1.19 -11.06
N LYS A 45 -7.43 1.83 -10.65
CA LYS A 45 -7.57 3.29 -10.78
C LYS A 45 -6.59 4.01 -9.87
N GLU A 46 -6.39 3.51 -8.65
CA GLU A 46 -5.37 4.03 -7.73
C GLU A 46 -3.95 3.87 -8.30
N LEU A 47 -3.62 2.72 -8.92
CA LEU A 47 -2.34 2.52 -9.61
C LEU A 47 -2.09 3.58 -10.69
N LYS A 48 -3.10 3.93 -11.50
CA LYS A 48 -2.97 4.98 -12.52
C LYS A 48 -2.66 6.36 -11.93
N ILE A 49 -3.13 6.66 -10.73
CA ILE A 49 -2.82 7.93 -10.05
C ILE A 49 -1.33 7.98 -9.71
N TYR A 50 -0.79 6.89 -9.14
CA TYR A 50 0.65 6.81 -8.83
C TYR A 50 1.52 6.77 -10.08
N ASP A 51 1.06 6.13 -11.15
CA ASP A 51 1.72 6.19 -12.47
C ASP A 51 1.85 7.63 -12.97
N ILE A 52 0.77 8.42 -12.89
CA ILE A 52 0.80 9.84 -13.24
C ILE A 52 1.75 10.61 -12.32
N PHE A 53 1.70 10.39 -11.01
CA PHE A 53 2.60 11.07 -10.07
C PHE A 53 4.08 10.74 -10.32
N SER A 54 4.39 9.51 -10.76
CA SER A 54 5.77 9.11 -11.09
C SER A 54 6.36 9.88 -12.28
N GLN A 55 5.51 10.40 -13.17
CA GLN A 55 5.91 11.21 -14.33
C GLN A 55 6.11 12.69 -13.97
N ASN A 56 5.87 13.09 -12.73
CA ASN A 56 5.96 14.46 -12.25
C ASN A 56 7.03 14.60 -11.17
N PRO A 57 7.53 15.83 -10.90
CA PRO A 57 8.44 16.07 -9.78
C PRO A 57 7.82 15.64 -8.43
N PRO A 58 8.61 15.08 -7.50
CA PRO A 58 8.13 14.70 -6.18
C PRO A 58 7.41 15.85 -5.47
N CYS A 59 6.22 15.56 -4.93
CA CYS A 59 5.43 16.51 -4.17
C CYS A 59 5.48 16.14 -2.68
N PRO A 60 6.02 17.00 -1.80
CA PRO A 60 6.12 16.70 -0.36
C PRO A 60 4.79 16.45 0.35
N SER A 61 3.67 16.92 -0.22
CA SER A 61 2.32 16.73 0.32
C SER A 61 1.66 15.41 -0.10
N ILE A 62 2.33 14.61 -0.93
CA ILE A 62 1.80 13.33 -1.43
C ILE A 62 2.69 12.22 -0.86
N VAL A 63 2.05 11.20 -0.28
CA VAL A 63 2.75 10.00 0.20
C VAL A 63 3.56 9.39 -0.95
N GLN A 64 4.87 9.22 -0.72
CA GLN A 64 5.75 8.73 -1.75
C GLN A 64 5.47 7.25 -2.04
N CYS A 65 5.23 6.95 -3.32
CA CYS A 65 5.20 5.59 -3.83
C CYS A 65 6.58 5.22 -4.36
N PHE A 66 7.19 4.18 -3.79
CA PHE A 66 8.50 3.70 -4.21
C PHE A 66 8.40 2.74 -5.39
N PHE A 67 7.34 1.93 -5.40
CA PHE A 67 7.15 0.86 -6.38
C PHE A 67 5.68 0.44 -6.41
N TYR A 68 5.18 0.11 -7.59
CA TYR A 68 3.87 -0.53 -7.75
C TYR A 68 3.93 -1.69 -8.74
N ALA A 69 3.09 -2.67 -8.49
CA ALA A 69 2.85 -3.85 -9.31
C ALA A 69 1.34 -4.07 -9.45
N ASP A 70 0.92 -4.99 -10.32
CA ASP A 70 -0.49 -5.24 -10.65
C ASP A 70 -1.39 -5.50 -9.42
N ASN A 71 -0.83 -6.03 -8.34
CA ASN A 71 -1.56 -6.36 -7.11
C ASN A 71 -0.91 -5.77 -5.85
N GLY A 72 -0.09 -4.73 -5.97
CA GLY A 72 0.61 -4.18 -4.81
C GLY A 72 1.13 -2.76 -5.02
N ILE A 73 1.00 -1.90 -4.02
CA ILE A 73 1.60 -0.56 -4.01
C ILE A 73 2.43 -0.40 -2.75
N PHE A 74 3.70 -0.04 -2.90
CA PHE A 74 4.64 0.19 -1.81
C PHE A 74 4.72 1.69 -1.54
N LEU A 75 4.29 2.07 -0.34
CA LEU A 75 4.17 3.46 0.08
C LEU A 75 5.02 3.72 1.32
N GLU A 76 5.43 4.98 1.47
CA GLU A 76 6.00 5.47 2.71
C GLU A 76 5.01 5.32 3.87
N CYS A 77 5.47 4.73 4.96
CA CYS A 77 4.72 4.67 6.21
C CYS A 77 5.10 5.88 7.05
N ASP A 78 4.23 6.90 7.07
CA ASP A 78 4.43 8.04 7.97
C ASP A 78 4.24 7.56 9.43
N PRO A 79 5.26 7.74 10.29
CA PRO A 79 5.24 7.28 11.69
C PRO A 79 4.11 7.91 12.52
N VAL A 80 3.50 9.01 12.07
CA VAL A 80 2.32 9.58 12.74
C VAL A 80 1.15 8.58 12.75
N PHE A 81 1.00 7.73 11.73
CA PHE A 81 -0.04 6.69 11.68
C PHE A 81 0.31 5.42 12.44
N GLN A 82 1.54 5.28 12.96
CA GLN A 82 1.94 4.16 13.80
C GLN A 82 1.48 4.35 15.27
N ASN A 83 1.30 5.61 15.71
CA ASN A 83 0.90 5.96 17.08
C ASN A 83 -0.61 5.86 17.36
N THR A 84 -1.42 5.49 16.37
CA THR A 84 -2.88 5.29 16.52
C THR A 84 -3.29 3.82 16.58
N LYS A 85 -2.32 2.89 16.66
CA LYS A 85 -2.55 1.47 16.93
C LYS A 85 -2.51 1.14 18.42
#